data_AF-A0A5S4GCU7-F1
#
_entry.id   AF-A0A5S4GCU7-F1
#
_cell.length_a   1.000
_cell.length_b   1.000
_cell.length_c   1.000
_cell.angle_alpha   90.00
_cell.angle_beta   90.00
_cell.angle_gamma   90.00
#
_symmetry.space_group_name_H-M   'P 1'
#
loop_
_entity.id
_entity.type
_entity.pdbx_description
1 polymer ?
#
loop_
_entity_poly.entity_id
_entity_poly.type
_entity_poly.pdbx_seq_one_letter_code
_entity_poly.pdbx_strand_id
1 'polypeptide(L)'
;MSAEDLEKYETEMELQLYREYRDVLGLFSYVVETERRFYLTNSVDLQVRGADSGDVFFEVTMQDAWVWDMYRPARFVKNVRVVTFKDVNIEELAKSDFELPSQE
;
A
#
# COMPACT_ATOMS: atom_id res chain seq x y z
N MET A 1 -8.26 20.26 -23.01
CA MET A 1 -8.64 19.00 -22.33
C MET A 1 -10.11 19.11 -21.99
N SER A 2 -10.93 18.23 -22.55
CA SER A 2 -12.36 18.13 -22.28
C SER A 2 -12.61 17.31 -21.00
N ALA A 3 -13.84 17.33 -20.48
CA ALA A 3 -14.23 16.48 -19.36
C ALA A 3 -14.07 14.98 -19.69
N GLU A 4 -14.35 14.60 -20.93
CA GLU A 4 -14.19 13.24 -21.45
C GLU A 4 -12.71 12.83 -21.52
N ASP A 5 -11.82 13.75 -21.89
CA ASP A 5 -10.36 13.49 -21.89
C ASP A 5 -9.84 13.24 -20.46
N LEU A 6 -10.36 13.95 -19.47
CA LEU A 6 -9.97 13.80 -18.07
C LEU A 6 -10.47 12.47 -17.49
N GLU A 7 -11.73 12.13 -17.74
CA GLU A 7 -12.32 10.86 -17.28
C GLU A 7 -11.59 9.65 -17.89
N LYS A 8 -11.26 9.73 -19.18
CA LYS A 8 -10.47 8.69 -19.85
C LYS A 8 -9.08 8.56 -19.23
N TYR A 9 -8.41 9.67 -18.96
CA TYR A 9 -7.08 9.67 -18.34
C TYR A 9 -7.11 9.07 -16.93
N GLU A 10 -8.11 9.39 -16.11
CA GLU A 10 -8.29 8.81 -14.77
C GLU A 10 -8.51 7.29 -14.85
N THR A 11 -9.38 6.84 -15.76
CA THR A 11 -9.67 5.41 -15.99
C THR A 11 -8.40 4.64 -16.40
N GLU A 12 -7.60 5.21 -17.29
CA GLU A 12 -6.34 4.59 -17.74
C GLU A 12 -5.32 4.48 -16.60
N MET A 13 -5.21 5.51 -15.74
CA MET A 13 -4.32 5.47 -14.56
C MET A 13 -4.76 4.41 -13.54
N GLU A 14 -6.07 4.30 -13.28
CA GLU A 14 -6.61 3.28 -12.37
C GLU A 14 -6.34 1.86 -12.88
N LEU A 15 -6.58 1.63 -14.18
CA LEU A 15 -6.30 0.34 -14.81
C LEU A 15 -4.81 -0.01 -14.74
N GLN A 16 -3.92 0.97 -14.94
CA GLN A 16 -2.48 0.77 -14.81
C GLN A 16 -2.08 0.43 -13.38
N LEU A 17 -2.62 1.13 -12.38
CA LEU A 17 -2.37 0.86 -10.97
C LEU A 17 -2.80 -0.56 -10.58
N TYR A 18 -3.98 -1.00 -11.04
CA TYR A 18 -4.49 -2.35 -10.78
C TYR A 18 -3.63 -3.45 -11.42
N ARG A 19 -3.12 -3.22 -12.65
CA ARG A 19 -2.20 -4.16 -13.31
C ARG A 19 -0.90 -4.28 -12.54
N GLU A 20 -0.28 -3.15 -12.19
CA GLU A 20 0.95 -3.15 -11.40
C GLU A 20 0.75 -3.87 -10.06
N TYR A 21 -0.36 -3.61 -9.36
CA TYR A 21 -0.70 -4.32 -8.14
C TYR A 21 -0.72 -5.84 -8.34
N ARG A 22 -1.41 -6.35 -9.36
CA ARG A 22 -1.43 -7.80 -9.65
C ARG A 22 -0.02 -8.35 -9.88
N ASP A 23 0.81 -7.62 -10.62
CA ASP A 23 2.15 -8.07 -11.00
C ASP A 23 3.09 -8.13 -9.78
N VAL A 24 2.91 -7.25 -8.80
CA VAL A 24 3.79 -7.18 -7.62
C VAL A 24 3.24 -7.86 -6.38
N LEU A 25 1.93 -8.17 -6.31
CA LEU A 25 1.27 -8.72 -5.12
C LEU A 25 2.02 -9.93 -4.55
N GLY A 26 2.45 -10.86 -5.41
CA GLY A 26 3.16 -12.07 -5.00
C GLY A 26 4.58 -11.85 -4.46
N LEU A 27 5.12 -10.62 -4.54
CA LEU A 27 6.45 -10.26 -4.02
C LEU A 27 6.43 -9.87 -2.54
N PHE A 28 5.24 -9.72 -1.95
CA PHE A 28 5.06 -9.17 -0.61
C PHE A 28 4.44 -10.18 0.36
N SER A 29 4.70 -9.96 1.65
CA SER A 29 4.24 -10.84 2.73
C SER A 29 3.10 -10.23 3.53
N TYR A 30 2.95 -8.91 3.51
CA TYR A 30 1.95 -8.19 4.31
C TYR A 30 1.20 -7.15 3.48
N VAL A 31 -0.07 -7.00 3.83
CA VAL A 31 -0.88 -5.82 3.54
C VAL A 31 -0.93 -4.95 4.80
N VAL A 32 -0.72 -3.65 4.63
CA VAL A 32 -0.87 -2.65 5.70
C VAL A 32 -1.82 -1.57 5.24
N GLU A 33 -2.95 -1.44 5.93
CA GLU A 33 -3.94 -0.40 5.68
C GLU A 33 -3.97 0.62 6.81
N THR A 34 -4.07 1.88 6.41
CA THR A 34 -4.19 3.05 7.27
C THR A 34 -5.33 3.90 6.73
N GLU A 35 -5.83 4.85 7.51
CA GLU A 35 -6.91 5.77 7.09
C GLU A 35 -6.69 6.42 5.71
N ARG A 36 -5.44 6.64 5.30
CA ARG A 36 -5.12 7.34 4.05
C ARG A 36 -4.55 6.46 2.94
N ARG A 37 -3.98 5.30 3.28
CA ARG A 37 -3.13 4.55 2.35
C ARG A 37 -3.14 3.06 2.64
N PHE A 38 -3.03 2.31 1.55
CA PHE A 38 -2.78 0.88 1.50
C PHE A 38 -1.34 0.64 1.03
N TYR A 39 -0.68 -0.33 1.67
CA TYR A 39 0.68 -0.74 1.35
C TYR A 39 0.79 -2.25 1.23
N LEU A 40 1.67 -2.69 0.33
CA LEU A 40 2.27 -4.01 0.37
C LEU A 40 3.68 -3.89 0.94
N THR A 41 4.11 -4.81 1.81
CA THR A 41 5.46 -4.79 2.39
C THR A 41 5.92 -6.18 2.78
N ASN A 42 7.23 -6.36 2.93
CA ASN A 42 7.85 -7.57 3.45
C ASN A 42 8.24 -7.49 4.93
N SER A 43 8.24 -6.28 5.50
CA SER A 43 8.55 -6.07 6.91
C SER A 43 7.72 -4.91 7.43
N VAL A 44 7.00 -5.15 8.51
CA VAL A 44 6.21 -4.15 9.23
C VAL A 44 6.50 -4.25 10.73
N ASP A 45 6.70 -3.10 11.36
CA ASP A 45 6.81 -2.97 12.81
C ASP A 45 5.84 -1.90 13.29
N LEU A 46 4.96 -2.27 14.22
CA LEU A 46 3.99 -1.37 14.84
C LEU A 46 4.37 -1.16 16.30
N GLN A 47 4.60 0.10 16.64
CA GLN A 47 4.91 0.55 18.00
C GLN A 47 3.75 1.37 18.54
N VAL A 48 3.28 1.01 19.73
CA VAL A 48 2.33 1.83 20.50
C VAL A 48 3.13 2.86 21.29
N ARG A 49 2.81 4.13 21.12
CA ARG A 49 3.50 5.25 21.79
C ARG A 49 2.50 6.03 22.64
N GLY A 50 2.93 6.38 23.86
CA GLY A 50 2.23 7.35 24.69
C GLY A 50 2.89 8.73 24.54
N ALA A 51 2.08 9.77 24.38
CA ALA A 51 2.52 11.15 24.54
C ALA A 51 2.50 11.54 26.02
N ASP A 52 3.33 12.52 26.41
CA ASP A 52 3.37 13.05 27.78
C ASP A 52 2.01 13.63 28.23
N SER A 53 1.13 13.97 27.28
CA SER A 53 -0.25 14.41 27.50
C SER A 53 -1.23 13.29 27.89
N GLY A 54 -0.82 12.02 27.80
CA GLY A 54 -1.67 10.84 28.02
C GLY A 54 -2.32 10.28 26.75
N ASP A 55 -2.11 10.91 25.58
CA ASP A 55 -2.64 10.42 24.31
C ASP A 55 -1.84 9.22 23.79
N VAL A 56 -2.53 8.23 23.22
CA VAL A 56 -1.91 7.04 22.61
C VAL A 56 -1.96 7.15 21.10
N PHE A 57 -0.84 6.88 20.43
CA PHE A 57 -0.75 6.80 18.98
C PHE A 57 0.07 5.59 18.52
N PHE A 58 -0.07 5.25 17.25
CA PHE A 58 0.66 4.17 16.61
C PHE A 58 1.71 4.74 15.67
N GLU A 59 2.93 4.21 15.78
CA GLU A 59 4.01 4.42 14.84
C GLU A 59 4.24 3.11 14.07
N VAL A 60 4.01 3.13 12.76
CA VAL A 60 4.20 1.98 11.88
C VAL A 60 5.38 2.26 10.98
N THR A 61 6.36 1.37 10.99
CA THR A 61 7.48 1.40 10.06
C THR A 61 7.41 0.22 9.12
N MET A 62 7.64 0.48 7.83
CA MET A 62 7.67 -0.54 6.79
C MET A 62 8.93 -0.38 5.94
N GLN A 63 9.49 -1.50 5.50
CA GLN A 63 10.66 -1.53 4.61
C GLN A 63 10.30 -2.18 3.28
N ASP A 64 10.95 -1.71 2.21
CA ASP A 64 10.74 -2.20 0.85
C ASP A 64 9.25 -2.34 0.55
N ALA A 65 8.52 -1.24 0.65
CA ALA A 65 7.07 -1.22 0.53
C ALA A 65 6.63 -0.70 -0.84
N TRP A 66 5.48 -1.16 -1.29
CA TRP A 66 4.76 -0.62 -2.43
C TRP A 66 3.51 0.08 -1.93
N VAL A 67 3.20 1.28 -2.45
CA VAL A 67 2.03 2.06 -2.04
C VAL A 67 0.98 2.09 -3.14
N TRP A 68 -0.28 1.84 -2.77
CA TRP A 68 -1.42 2.04 -3.67
C TRP A 68 -1.73 3.54 -3.77
N ASP A 69 -1.13 4.20 -4.74
CA ASP A 69 -1.27 5.65 -4.98
C ASP A 69 -1.20 5.94 -6.48
N MET A 70 -2.32 6.42 -7.05
CA MET A 70 -2.44 6.73 -8.48
C MET A 70 -1.60 7.95 -8.90
N TYR A 71 -1.28 8.84 -7.96
CA TYR A 71 -0.61 10.11 -8.26
C TYR A 71 0.92 10.04 -8.14
N ARG A 72 1.48 8.88 -7.77
CA ARG A 72 2.92 8.70 -7.63
C ARG A 72 3.55 8.14 -8.90
N PRO A 73 4.62 8.77 -9.41
CA PRO A 73 5.39 8.22 -10.53
C PRO A 73 6.19 6.96 -10.14
N ALA A 74 6.54 6.81 -8.86
CA ALA A 74 7.20 5.62 -8.33
C ALA A 74 6.49 5.17 -7.04
N ARG A 75 6.00 3.93 -7.04
CA ARG A 75 5.24 3.34 -5.92
C ARG A 75 6.08 2.46 -4.99
N PHE A 76 7.25 2.01 -5.43
CA PHE A 76 8.22 1.36 -4.57
C PHE A 76 8.96 2.39 -3.72
N VAL A 77 8.92 2.20 -2.40
CA VAL A 77 9.51 3.08 -1.40
C VAL A 77 10.35 2.25 -0.43
N LYS A 78 11.59 2.68 -0.21
CA LYS A 78 12.54 1.94 0.61
C LYS A 78 12.14 1.88 2.09
N ASN A 79 11.67 3.00 2.63
CA ASN A 79 11.24 3.11 4.02
C ASN A 79 9.96 3.94 4.08
N VAL A 80 8.98 3.48 4.85
CA VAL A 80 7.76 4.20 5.16
C VAL A 80 7.65 4.31 6.67
N ARG A 81 7.29 5.50 7.16
CA ARG A 81 6.89 5.72 8.55
C ARG A 81 5.53 6.40 8.56
N VAL A 82 4.55 5.76 9.20
CA VAL A 82 3.22 6.31 9.45
C VAL A 82 3.08 6.56 10.94
N VAL A 83 2.59 7.75 11.31
CA VAL A 83 2.21 8.08 12.68
C VAL A 83 0.72 8.42 12.65
N THR A 84 -0.08 7.71 13.44
CA THR A 84 -1.54 7.84 13.40
C THR A 84 -2.17 7.62 14.77
N PHE A 85 -3.28 8.30 15.01
CA PHE A 85 -4.18 8.05 16.15
C PHE A 85 -5.37 7.15 15.76
N LYS A 86 -5.40 6.71 14.50
CA LYS A 86 -6.41 5.82 13.93
C LYS A 86 -5.93 4.38 13.93
N ASP A 87 -6.82 3.49 13.56
CA ASP A 87 -6.53 2.10 13.30
C ASP A 87 -5.47 1.90 12.21
N VAL A 88 -4.75 0.80 12.36
CA VAL A 88 -3.82 0.26 11.38
C VAL A 88 -4.18 -1.21 11.27
N ASN A 89 -4.60 -1.63 10.08
CA ASN A 89 -4.85 -3.03 9.80
C ASN A 89 -3.58 -3.64 9.19
N ILE A 90 -3.12 -4.77 9.73
CA ILE A 90 -1.93 -5.48 9.26
C ILE A 90 -2.34 -6.92 9.03
N GLU A 91 -2.29 -7.35 7.77
CA GLU A 91 -2.66 -8.71 7.36
C GLU A 91 -1.44 -9.41 6.75
N GLU A 92 -1.19 -10.63 7.20
CA GLU A 92 -0.22 -11.50 6.53
C GLU A 92 -0.92 -12.14 5.33
N LEU A 93 -0.35 -11.93 4.15
CA LEU A 93 -0.85 -12.53 2.93
C LEU A 93 -0.62 -14.03 2.97
N ALA A 94 -1.68 -14.81 2.75
CA ALA A 94 -1.51 -16.21 2.46
C ALA A 94 -0.64 -16.34 1.21
N LYS A 95 0.56 -16.91 1.35
CA LYS A 95 1.36 -17.36 0.21
C LYS A 95 0.62 -18.53 -0.40
N SER A 96 -0.33 -18.22 -1.26
CA SER A 96 -0.86 -19.19 -2.19
C SER A 96 0.30 -19.66 -3.07
N ASP A 97 0.36 -20.95 -3.37
CA ASP A 97 1.27 -21.53 -4.38
C ASP A 97 0.87 -21.01 -5.78
N PHE A 98 0.95 -19.69 -5.99
CA PHE A 98 0.31 -18.99 -7.10
C PHE A 98 1.09 -19.27 -8.38
N GLU A 99 0.70 -20.34 -9.07
CA GLU A 99 0.93 -20.47 -10.50
C GLU A 99 0.19 -19.32 -11.19
N LEU A 100 0.97 -18.37 -11.71
CA LEU A 100 0.47 -17.37 -12.64
C LEU A 100 -0.21 -18.10 -13.81
N PRO A 101 -1.47 -17.78 -14.18
CA PRO A 101 -2.01 -18.31 -15.42
C PRO A 101 -1.13 -17.80 -16.56
N SER A 102 -0.53 -18.74 -17.31
CA SER A 102 0.16 -18.45 -18.55
C SER A 102 -0.79 -17.71 -19.47
N GLN A 103 -0.46 -16.47 -19.82
CA GLN A 103 -1.14 -15.76 -20.90
C GLN A 103 -0.77 -16.47 -22.21
N GLU A 104 -1.69 -17.25 -22.76
CA GLU A 104 -1.68 -17.67 -24.17
C GLU A 104 -2.20 -16.54 -25.07
#